data_AF-A0A968DZY1-F1
#
_entry.id   AF-A0A968DZY1-F1
#
_cell.length_a   1.000
_cell.length_b   1.000
_cell.length_c   1.000
_cell.angle_alpha   90.00
_cell.angle_beta   90.00
_cell.angle_gamma   90.00
#
_symmetry.space_group_name_H-M   'P 1'
#
loop_
_entity.id
_entity.type
_entity.pdbx_description
1 polymer ?
#
loop_
_entity_poly.entity_id
_entity_poly.type
_entity_poly.pdbx_seq_one_letter_code
_entity_poly.pdbx_strand_id
1 'polypeptide(L)' 'TLFGLLFMEAGNVWETFDETNLSDLRRSVGIGARLFMPLLGIIGVDFGYGFDYFDEKGNREGQWKIHFKFGQF' A
#
# COMPACT_ATOMS: atom_id res chain seq x y z
N THR A 1 21.40 8.82 -2.07
CA THR A 1 21.09 8.38 -0.68
C THR A 1 20.06 7.27 -0.74
N LEU A 2 20.21 6.20 0.04
CA LEU A 2 19.26 5.09 0.12
C LEU A 2 18.64 5.05 1.53
N PHE A 3 17.33 4.88 1.62
CA PHE A 3 16.64 4.66 2.88
C PHE A 3 15.53 3.63 2.74
N GLY A 4 15.39 2.81 3.78
CA GLY A 4 14.34 1.81 3.91
C GLY A 4 13.16 2.33 4.72
N LEU A 5 11.98 1.77 4.48
CA LEU A 5 10.73 2.11 5.14
C LEU A 5 9.97 0.83 5.46
N LEU A 6 9.29 0.83 6.60
CA LEU A 6 8.25 -0.14 6.92
C LEU A 6 6.94 0.62 6.95
N PHE A 7 5.90 0.05 6.38
CA PHE A 7 4.57 0.65 6.40
C PHE A 7 3.53 -0.39 6.80
N MET A 8 2.49 0.11 7.46
CA MET A 8 1.29 -0.63 7.81
C MET A 8 0.13 0.33 7.62
N GLU A 9 -0.91 -0.13 6.92
CA GLU A 9 -2.08 0.68 6.59
C GLU A 9 -3.34 -0.12 6.93
N ALA A 10 -4.34 0.57 7.45
CA ALA A 10 -5.66 0.01 7.70
C ALA A 10 -6.69 1.09 7.37
N GLY A 11 -7.53 0.84 6.38
CA GLY A 11 -8.50 1.83 5.91
C GLY A 11 -9.60 1.19 5.07
N ASN A 12 -10.73 1.87 4.97
CA ASN A 12 -11.79 1.51 4.05
C ASN A 12 -12.55 2.79 3.67
N VAL A 13 -13.35 2.73 2.61
CA VAL A 13 -14.15 3.86 2.11
C VAL A 13 -15.62 3.47 2.25
N TRP A 14 -16.39 4.34 2.89
CA TRP A 14 -17.84 4.20 3.07
C TRP A 14 -18.55 5.40 2.47
N GLU A 15 -19.77 5.22 1.97
CA GLU A 15 -20.53 6.30 1.33
C GLU A 15 -21.08 7.29 2.36
N THR A 16 -21.51 6.79 3.52
CA THR A 16 -22.09 7.60 4.60
C THR A 16 -21.47 7.30 5.96
N PHE A 17 -21.46 8.28 6.86
CA PHE A 17 -20.99 8.10 8.25
C PHE A 17 -21.76 7.00 9.00
N ASP A 18 -23.07 6.86 8.75
CA ASP A 18 -23.90 5.83 9.40
C ASP A 18 -23.55 4.41 8.97
N GLU A 19 -22.89 4.24 7.81
CA GLU A 19 -22.42 2.95 7.28
C GLU A 19 -20.97 2.64 7.65
N THR A 20 -20.32 3.55 8.38
CA THR A 20 -18.91 3.39 8.76
C THR A 20 -18.77 2.21 9.73
N ASN A 21 -18.08 1.17 9.28
CA ASN A 21 -17.81 -0.01 10.08
C ASN A 21 -16.31 -0.21 10.31
N LEU A 22 -15.85 0.11 11.52
CA LEU A 22 -14.44 -0.06 11.94
C LEU A 22 -13.94 -1.51 11.93
N SER A 23 -14.85 -2.49 11.87
CA SER A 23 -14.48 -3.91 11.74
C SER A 23 -14.22 -4.31 10.30
N ASP A 24 -14.72 -3.56 9.32
CA ASP A 24 -14.44 -3.75 7.89
C ASP A 24 -13.32 -2.79 7.43
N LEU A 25 -12.14 -2.94 8.01
CA LEU A 25 -10.95 -2.22 7.56
C LEU A 25 -10.14 -3.13 6.64
N ARG A 26 -9.70 -2.59 5.50
CA ARG A 26 -8.75 -3.27 4.62
C ARG A 26 -7.34 -3.03 5.14
N ARG A 27 -6.63 -4.10 5.46
CA ARG A 27 -5.31 -4.02 6.10
C ARG A 27 -4.21 -4.40 5.11
N SER A 28 -3.10 -3.70 5.18
CA SER A 28 -1.88 -4.04 4.45
C SER A 28 -0.63 -3.76 5.29
N VAL A 29 0.43 -4.49 5.00
CA VAL A 29 1.77 -4.24 5.54
C VAL A 29 2.77 -4.35 4.42
N GLY A 30 3.89 -3.65 4.53
CA GLY A 30 4.93 -3.78 3.54
C GLY A 30 6.23 -3.10 3.92
N ILE A 31 7.19 -3.29 3.03
CA ILE A 31 8.53 -2.74 3.13
C ILE A 31 8.82 -1.94 1.86
N GLY A 32 9.50 -0.81 2.01
CA GLY A 32 9.85 0.08 0.92
C GLY A 32 11.33 0.42 0.93
N ALA A 33 11.90 0.66 -0.23
CA ALA A 33 13.23 1.20 -0.41
C ALA A 33 13.15 2.42 -1.32
N ARG A 34 13.79 3.53 -0.94
CA ARG A 34 13.86 4.76 -1.72
C ARG A 34 15.30 5.15 -1.99
N LEU A 35 15.61 5.34 -3.27
CA LEU A 35 16.91 5.77 -3.76
C LEU A 35 16.78 7.18 -4.34
N PHE A 36 17.54 8.12 -3.78
CA PHE A 36 17.71 9.45 -4.35
C PHE A 36 18.89 9.45 -5.33
N MET A 37 18.62 9.77 -6.60
CA MET A 37 19.62 9.97 -7.64
C MET A 37 19.68 11.44 -8.06
N PRO A 38 20.88 12.06 -8.09
CA PRO A 38 21.05 13.50 -8.35
C PRO A 38 20.42 14.04 -9.65
N LEU A 39 20.19 13.20 -10.67
CA LEU A 39 19.64 13.62 -11.96
C LEU A 39 18.20 13.14 -12.23
N LEU A 40 17.77 12.06 -11.57
CA LEU A 40 16.50 11.37 -11.85
C LEU A 40 15.46 11.55 -10.74
N GLY A 41 15.83 12.18 -9.62
CA GLY A 41 14.97 12.34 -8.46
C GLY A 41 14.88 11.08 -7.59
N ILE A 42 13.77 10.94 -6.87
CA ILE A 42 13.51 9.79 -6.00
C ILE A 42 12.93 8.64 -6.83
N ILE A 43 13.56 7.48 -6.74
CA ILE A 43 13.01 6.20 -7.19
C ILE A 43 12.63 5.39 -5.94
N GLY A 44 11.42 4.87 -5.92
CA GLY A 44 10.91 4.04 -4.84
C GLY A 44 10.42 2.68 -5.33
N VAL A 45 10.73 1.64 -4.57
CA VAL A 45 10.13 0.31 -4.73
C VAL A 45 9.49 -0.05 -3.40
N ASP A 46 8.22 -0.41 -3.43
CA ASP A 46 7.47 -0.86 -2.26
C ASP A 46 6.93 -2.27 -2.52
N PHE A 47 7.12 -3.16 -1.56
CA PHE A 47 6.58 -4.51 -1.56
C PHE A 47 5.61 -4.66 -0.41
N GLY A 48 4.33 -4.83 -0.73
CA GLY A 48 3.25 -4.91 0.25
C GLY A 48 2.45 -6.20 0.14
N TYR A 49 1.91 -6.64 1.26
CA TYR A 49 0.90 -7.67 1.36
C TYR A 49 -0.39 -7.03 1.87
N GLY A 50 -1.46 -7.10 1.07
CA GLY A 50 -2.80 -6.73 1.51
C GLY A 50 -3.50 -7.98 2.03
N PHE A 51 -3.99 -7.97 3.27
CA PHE A 51 -4.66 -9.13 3.87
C PHE A 51 -6.11 -9.29 3.41
N ASP A 52 -6.76 -8.19 3.05
CA ASP A 52 -8.20 -8.11 2.79
C ASP A 52 -8.50 -7.68 1.34
N TYR A 53 -7.78 -8.22 0.36
CA TYR A 53 -8.16 -8.08 -1.05
C TYR A 53 -9.36 -8.98 -1.36
N PHE A 54 -10.19 -8.58 -2.31
CA PHE A 54 -11.33 -9.40 -2.73
C PHE A 54 -10.99 -9.94 -4.11
N ASP A 55 -10.99 -11.26 -4.24
CA ASP A 55 -10.81 -11.93 -5.53
C ASP A 55 -12.04 -11.69 -6.43
N GLU A 56 -11.95 -12.04 -7.72
CA GLU A 56 -13.04 -11.94 -8.70
C GLU A 56 -14.32 -12.69 -8.26
N LYS A 57 -14.18 -13.62 -7.31
CA LYS A 57 -15.26 -14.41 -6.70
C LYS A 57 -15.81 -13.82 -5.39
N GLY A 58 -15.34 -12.65 -4.97
CA GLY A 58 -15.79 -11.96 -3.75
C GLY A 58 -15.24 -12.52 -2.44
N ASN A 59 -14.27 -13.44 -2.49
CA ASN A 59 -13.63 -13.98 -1.30
C ASN A 59 -12.49 -13.07 -0.84
N ARG A 60 -12.34 -12.92 0.47
CA ARG A 60 -11.18 -12.25 1.06
C ARG A 60 -9.93 -13.11 0.84
N GLU A 61 -9.02 -12.64 0.01
CA GLU A 61 -7.74 -13.27 -0.27
C GLU A 61 -6.61 -12.26 -0.09
N GLY A 62 -5.57 -12.68 0.64
CA GLY A 62 -4.41 -11.82 0.84
C GLY A 62 -3.46 -11.91 -0.36
N GLN A 63 -3.08 -10.75 -0.92
CA GLN A 63 -2.28 -10.66 -2.15
C GLN A 63 -1.02 -9.83 -1.96
N TRP A 64 0.09 -10.33 -2.50
CA TRP A 64 1.34 -9.58 -2.64
C TRP A 64 1.26 -8.61 -3.83
N LYS A 65 1.67 -7.36 -3.62
CA LYS A 65 1.76 -6.34 -4.65
C LYS A 65 3.09 -5.61 -4.57
N ILE A 66 3.69 -5.40 -5.74
CA ILE A 66 4.89 -4.59 -5.89
C ILE A 66 4.48 -3.27 -6.53
N HIS A 67 4.85 -2.16 -5.90
CA HIS A 67 4.63 -0.82 -6.39
C HIS A 67 5.96 -0.15 -6.72
N PHE A 68 6.01 0.53 -7.85
CA PHE A 68 7.16 1.30 -8.29
C PHE A 68 6.76 2.77 -8.42
N LYS A 69 7.58 3.67 -7.86
CA LYS A 69 7.42 5.11 -7.97
C LYS A 69 8.66 5.69 -8.63
N PHE A 70 8.44 6.46 -9.68
CA PHE A 70 9.47 7.16 -10.42
C PHE A 70 9.08 8.62 -10.55
N GLY A 71 10.00 9.51 -10.24
CA GLY A 71 9.77 10.93 -10.45
C GLY A 71 8.92 11.55 -9.35
N GLN A 72 9.60 12.17 -8.41
CA GLN A 72 9.06 13.31 -7.68
C GLN A 72 10.02 14.45 -7.99
N PHE A 73 9.60 15.34 -8.89
CA PHE A 73 10.21 16.65 -9.07
C PHE A 73 9.35 17.67 -8.33
#